data_AF-A0A354FDG6-F1
#
_entry.id   AF-A0A354FDG6-F1
#
_cell.length_a   1.000
_cell.length_b   1.000
_cell.length_c   1.000
_cell.angle_alpha   90.00
_cell.angle_beta   90.00
_cell.angle_gamma   90.00
#
_symmetry.space_group_name_H-M   'P 1'
#
loop_
_entity.id
_entity.type
_entity.pdbx_description
1 polymer ?
#
loop_
_entity_poly.entity_id
_entity_poly.type
_entity_poly.pdbx_seq_one_letter_code
_entity_poly.pdbx_strand_id
1 'polypeptide(L)'
;MIAGELSDYTVITSDNPRSEAPEKIEQQIEDGIREIPNACYTMITDRYQAIRHALLSAKEGDFVVIAGKGHETYQIVGDQVIPFDDHQAAREIIVKEIID
;
A
#
# COMPACT_ATOMS: atom_id res chain seq x y z
N MET A 1 11.37 -11.51 -1.43
CA MET A 1 10.21 -10.93 -0.71
C MET A 1 8.88 -11.50 -1.23
N ILE A 2 8.04 -12.08 -0.37
CA ILE A 2 6.81 -12.81 -0.78
C ILE A 2 5.92 -12.03 -1.77
N ALA A 3 5.70 -10.73 -1.54
CA ALA A 3 4.85 -9.91 -2.39
C ALA A 3 5.32 -9.89 -3.86
N GLY A 4 6.63 -9.83 -4.10
CA GLY A 4 7.19 -9.83 -5.45
C GLY A 4 7.17 -11.20 -6.13
N GLU A 5 7.02 -12.30 -5.39
CA GLU A 5 6.94 -13.66 -5.95
C GLU A 5 5.51 -14.05 -6.31
N LEU A 6 4.54 -13.56 -5.55
CA LEU A 6 3.13 -14.00 -5.62
C LEU A 6 2.19 -12.99 -6.29
N SER A 7 2.65 -11.76 -6.54
CA SER A 7 1.84 -10.70 -7.14
C SER A 7 2.41 -10.28 -8.48
N ASP A 8 1.54 -10.00 -9.44
CA ASP A 8 1.97 -9.43 -10.74
C ASP A 8 2.47 -7.99 -10.60
N TYR A 9 1.97 -7.26 -9.59
CA TYR A 9 2.35 -5.89 -9.29
C TYR A 9 2.26 -5.60 -7.78
N THR A 10 3.31 -5.00 -7.22
CA THR A 10 3.37 -4.61 -5.81
C THR A 10 3.44 -3.10 -5.62
N VAL A 11 2.58 -2.54 -4.76
CA VAL A 11 2.71 -1.15 -4.29
C VAL A 11 3.25 -1.16 -2.88
N ILE A 12 4.47 -0.65 -2.70
CA ILE A 12 5.10 -0.48 -1.38
C ILE A 12 4.62 0.87 -0.80
N THR A 13 4.20 0.87 0.45
CA THR A 13 3.65 2.05 1.13
C THR A 13 3.89 2.02 2.62
N SER A 14 3.61 3.12 3.31
CA SER A 14 3.70 3.23 4.75
C SER A 14 2.51 2.57 5.47
N ASP A 15 2.74 2.15 6.70
CA ASP A 15 1.70 1.67 7.62
C ASP A 15 1.83 2.41 8.96
N ASN A 16 2.52 1.83 9.92
CA ASN A 16 2.82 2.40 11.21
C ASN A 16 4.34 2.62 11.34
N PRO A 17 4.91 3.65 10.68
CA PRO A 17 6.36 3.90 10.72
C PRO A 17 6.87 4.21 12.13
N ARG A 18 5.98 4.62 13.06
CA ARG A 18 6.33 4.98 14.44
C ARG A 18 7.48 5.98 14.42
N SER A 19 8.54 5.75 15.17
CA SER A 19 9.70 6.66 15.24
C SER A 19 10.68 6.53 14.07
N GLU A 20 10.48 5.59 13.15
CA GLU A 20 11.36 5.41 12.00
C GLU A 20 10.88 6.24 10.80
N ALA A 21 11.83 6.67 9.95
CA ALA A 21 11.49 7.31 8.69
C ALA A 21 10.85 6.26 7.75
N PRO A 22 9.62 6.47 7.24
CA PRO A 22 8.94 5.52 6.36
C PRO A 22 9.82 5.04 5.21
N GLU A 23 10.57 5.95 4.60
CA GLU A 23 11.41 5.69 3.43
C GLU A 23 12.50 4.66 3.73
N LYS A 24 12.97 4.57 4.98
CA LYS A 24 13.98 3.57 5.37
C LYS A 24 13.38 2.16 5.41
N ILE A 25 12.16 2.02 5.94
CA ILE A 25 11.44 0.74 5.97
C ILE A 25 11.11 0.34 4.53
N GLU A 26 10.61 1.28 3.74
CA GLU A 26 10.25 1.04 2.34
C GLU A 26 11.46 0.64 1.49
N GLN A 27 12.63 1.25 1.71
CA GLN A 27 13.89 0.85 1.05
C GLN A 27 14.30 -0.60 1.39
N GLN A 28 14.14 -1.03 2.63
CA GLN A 28 14.44 -2.42 3.01
C GLN A 28 13.50 -3.43 2.32
N ILE A 29 12.23 -3.06 2.16
CA ILE A 29 11.24 -3.83 1.40
C ILE A 29 11.62 -3.85 -0.09
N GLU A 30 11.98 -2.69 -0.64
CA GLU A 30 12.40 -2.53 -2.03
C GLU A 30 13.62 -3.40 -2.35
N ASP A 31 14.64 -3.40 -1.50
CA ASP A 31 15.83 -4.23 -1.66
C ASP A 31 15.46 -5.72 -1.78
N GLY A 32 14.54 -6.20 -0.93
CA GLY A 32 14.05 -7.57 -0.97
C GLY A 32 13.15 -7.91 -2.17
N ILE A 33 12.54 -6.91 -2.82
CA ILE A 33 11.78 -7.07 -4.07
C ILE A 33 12.71 -7.05 -5.28
N ARG A 34 13.75 -6.22 -5.27
CA ARG A 34 14.75 -6.12 -6.37
C ARG A 34 15.51 -7.43 -6.60
N GLU A 35 15.62 -8.28 -5.59
CA GLU A 35 16.21 -9.61 -5.71
C GLU A 35 15.33 -10.60 -6.51
N ILE A 36 14.06 -10.27 -6.77
CA ILE A 36 13.12 -11.14 -7.48
C ILE A 36 13.12 -10.81 -8.98
N PRO A 37 13.45 -11.78 -9.85
CA PRO A 37 13.44 -11.57 -11.28
C PRO A 37 12.07 -11.15 -11.80
N ASN A 38 12.04 -10.07 -12.59
CA ASN A 38 10.84 -9.52 -13.22
C ASN A 38 9.75 -9.02 -12.27
N ALA A 39 10.04 -8.84 -10.97
CA ALA A 39 9.08 -8.25 -10.05
C ALA A 39 8.75 -6.80 -10.47
N CYS A 40 7.47 -6.52 -10.70
CA CYS A 40 6.99 -5.18 -11.00
C CYS A 40 6.49 -4.52 -9.72
N TYR A 41 7.00 -3.34 -9.40
CA TYR A 41 6.57 -2.61 -8.21
C TYR A 41 6.62 -1.09 -8.39
N THR A 42 5.99 -0.38 -7.46
CA THR A 42 6.20 1.06 -7.25
C THR A 42 6.21 1.37 -5.75
N MET A 43 6.70 2.55 -5.41
CA MET A 43 6.76 3.06 -4.04
C MET A 43 5.92 4.33 -3.94
N ILE A 44 4.91 4.30 -3.06
CA ILE A 44 4.06 5.45 -2.76
C ILE A 44 3.89 5.49 -1.25
N THR A 45 4.63 6.37 -0.58
CA THR A 45 4.69 6.42 0.90
C THR A 45 3.33 6.74 1.54
N ASP A 46 2.56 7.66 0.94
CA ASP A 46 1.22 7.96 1.42
C ASP A 46 0.26 6.80 1.17
N ARG A 47 -0.29 6.25 2.27
CA ARG A 47 -1.10 5.02 2.22
C ARG A 47 -2.39 5.20 1.44
N TYR A 48 -3.03 6.37 1.53
CA TYR A 48 -4.23 6.67 0.75
C TYR A 48 -3.91 6.68 -0.76
N GLN A 49 -2.84 7.39 -1.14
CA GLN A 49 -2.42 7.47 -2.54
C GLN A 49 -1.95 6.12 -3.09
N ALA A 50 -1.32 5.27 -2.27
CA ALA A 50 -0.93 3.93 -2.66
C ALA A 50 -2.15 3.05 -2.97
N ILE A 51 -3.15 3.06 -2.09
CA ILE A 51 -4.43 2.34 -2.30
C ILE A 51 -5.11 2.89 -3.55
N ARG A 52 -5.18 4.21 -3.71
CA ARG A 52 -5.76 4.86 -4.89
C ARG A 52 -5.05 4.46 -6.18
N HIS A 53 -3.73 4.49 -6.20
CA HIS A 53 -2.93 4.08 -7.36
C HIS A 53 -3.19 2.63 -7.73
N ALA A 54 -3.20 1.71 -6.74
CA ALA A 54 -3.47 0.30 -6.98
C ALA A 54 -4.87 0.07 -7.58
N LEU A 55 -5.90 0.70 -7.00
CA LEU A 55 -7.28 0.56 -7.46
C LEU A 55 -7.50 1.14 -8.86
N LEU A 56 -6.92 2.30 -9.18
CA LEU A 56 -7.03 2.91 -10.50
C LEU A 56 -6.18 2.23 -11.57
N SER A 57 -5.15 1.47 -11.18
CA SER A 57 -4.32 0.70 -12.10
C SER A 57 -4.91 -0.68 -12.42
N ALA A 58 -5.79 -1.18 -11.57
CA ALA A 58 -6.45 -2.47 -11.75
C ALA A 58 -7.47 -2.42 -12.89
N LYS A 59 -7.57 -3.52 -13.63
CA LYS A 59 -8.54 -3.71 -14.70
C LYS A 59 -9.65 -4.65 -14.27
N GLU A 60 -10.70 -4.73 -15.09
CA GLU A 60 -11.75 -5.73 -14.91
C GLU A 60 -11.15 -7.14 -14.86
N GLY A 61 -11.44 -7.87 -13.79
CA GLY A 61 -10.91 -9.22 -13.54
C GLY A 61 -9.67 -9.27 -12.63
N ASP A 62 -9.02 -8.14 -12.35
CA ASP A 62 -7.90 -8.07 -11.43
C ASP A 62 -8.36 -8.12 -9.96
N PHE A 63 -7.48 -8.59 -9.08
CA PHE A 63 -7.67 -8.54 -7.64
C PHE A 63 -6.64 -7.60 -7.01
N VAL A 64 -7.12 -6.66 -6.18
CA VAL A 64 -6.26 -5.81 -5.35
C VAL A 64 -6.34 -6.29 -3.90
N VAL A 65 -5.19 -6.61 -3.32
CA VAL A 65 -5.07 -7.01 -1.90
C VAL A 65 -4.37 -5.89 -1.13
N ILE A 66 -5.09 -5.30 -0.17
CA ILE A 66 -4.52 -4.33 0.77
C ILE A 66 -4.14 -5.08 2.05
N ALA A 67 -2.84 -5.19 2.33
CA ALA A 67 -2.32 -5.95 3.47
C ALA A 67 -1.65 -5.04 4.52
N GLY A 68 -1.46 -5.57 5.73
CA GLY A 68 -0.77 -4.90 6.85
C GLY A 68 -1.70 -4.59 8.03
N LYS A 69 -2.73 -3.78 7.83
CA LYS A 69 -3.56 -3.22 8.92
C LYS A 69 -4.73 -4.08 9.36
N GLY A 70 -5.45 -4.67 8.40
CA GLY A 70 -6.67 -5.41 8.68
C GLY A 70 -7.77 -4.52 9.28
N HIS A 71 -8.08 -4.68 10.56
CA HIS A 71 -9.15 -3.95 11.25
C HIS A 71 -8.67 -2.68 11.97
N GLU A 72 -7.38 -2.36 11.91
CA GLU A 72 -6.85 -1.12 12.48
C GLU A 72 -7.32 0.11 11.69
N THR A 73 -7.75 1.14 12.40
CA THR A 73 -8.32 2.38 11.83
C THR A 73 -7.46 3.62 12.11
N TYR A 74 -6.15 3.43 12.28
CA TYR A 74 -5.19 4.50 12.53
C TYR A 74 -3.82 4.23 11.88
N GLN A 75 -3.03 5.27 11.66
CA GLN A 75 -1.60 5.20 11.37
C GLN A 75 -0.79 5.89 12.49
N ILE A 76 0.33 5.29 12.88
CA ILE A 76 1.24 5.85 13.88
C ILE A 76 2.46 6.46 13.20
N VAL A 77 2.62 7.78 13.31
CA VAL A 77 3.76 8.53 12.79
C VAL A 77 4.40 9.33 13.92
N GLY A 78 5.62 8.96 14.30
CA GLY A 78 6.28 9.47 15.50
C GLY A 78 5.47 9.15 16.76
N ASP A 79 5.02 10.19 17.43
CA ASP A 79 4.15 10.17 18.61
C ASP A 79 2.66 10.44 18.28
N GLN A 80 2.34 10.62 16.99
CA GLN A 80 0.98 10.93 16.53
C GLN A 80 0.23 9.68 16.11
N VAL A 81 -1.06 9.64 16.46
CA VAL A 81 -2.03 8.65 15.97
C VAL A 81 -3.00 9.36 15.04
N ILE A 82 -2.87 9.09 13.75
CA ILE A 82 -3.66 9.71 12.68
C ILE A 82 -4.79 8.76 12.30
N PRO A 83 -6.07 9.20 12.29
CA PRO A 83 -7.17 8.35 11.83
C PRO A 83 -6.98 7.93 10.38
N PHE A 84 -6.98 6.61 10.12
CA PHE A 84 -6.83 6.05 8.78
C PHE A 84 -7.33 4.61 8.71
N ASP A 85 -8.34 4.34 7.90
CA ASP A 85 -8.96 3.03 7.72
C ASP A 85 -8.85 2.60 6.24
N ASP A 86 -8.15 1.49 5.98
CA ASP A 86 -7.95 0.93 4.64
C ASP A 86 -9.30 0.64 3.93
N HIS A 87 -10.28 0.12 4.66
CA HIS A 87 -11.59 -0.22 4.12
C HIS A 87 -12.38 1.04 3.77
N GLN A 88 -12.31 2.08 4.62
CA GLN A 88 -12.94 3.36 4.32
C GLN A 88 -12.30 4.03 3.10
N ALA A 89 -10.97 4.09 3.04
CA ALA A 89 -10.24 4.68 1.92
C ALA A 89 -10.58 3.96 0.60
N ALA A 90 -10.48 2.64 0.57
CA ALA A 90 -10.79 1.85 -0.62
C ALA A 90 -12.25 2.06 -1.09
N ARG A 91 -13.20 2.03 -0.16
CA ARG A 91 -14.62 2.27 -0.47
C ARG A 91 -14.85 3.67 -1.06
N GLU A 92 -14.24 4.69 -0.46
CA GLU A 92 -14.37 6.06 -0.93
C GLU A 92 -13.86 6.22 -2.36
N ILE A 93 -12.66 5.71 -2.65
CA ILE A 93 -12.04 5.77 -3.98
C ILE A 93 -12.90 5.05 -5.01
N ILE A 94 -13.34 3.82 -4.71
CA ILE A 94 -14.17 3.02 -5.62
C ILE A 94 -15.46 3.77 -5.97
N VAL A 95 -16.15 4.31 -4.98
CA VAL A 95 -17.42 5.01 -5.20
C VAL A 95 -17.23 6.28 -6.02
N LYS A 96 -16.23 7.10 -5.68
CA LYS A 96 -16.07 8.44 -6.27
C LYS A 96 -15.34 8.48 -7.60
N GLU A 97 -14.51 7.47 -7.90
CA GLU A 97 -13.55 7.57 -9.01
C GLU A 97 -13.63 6.40 -10.00
N ILE A 98 -14.30 5.30 -9.64
CA ILE A 98 -14.38 4.10 -10.48
C ILE A 98 -15.81 3.79 -10.92
N ILE A 99 -16.79 4.00 -10.03
CA ILE A 99 -18.20 3.67 -10.30
C ILE A 99 -19.02 4.90 -10.75
N ASP A 100 -18.58 6.12 -10.43
CA ASP A 100 -19.17 7.37 -10.93
C ASP A 100 -18.94 7.56 -12.44
#